data_AF-A0A821PL19-F1
#
_entry.id   AF-A0A821PL19-F1
#
_cell.length_a   1.000
_cell.length_b   1.000
_cell.length_c   1.000
_cell.angle_alpha   90.00
_cell.angle_beta   90.00
_cell.angle_gamma   90.00
#
_symmetry.space_group_name_H-M   'P 1'
#
loop_
_entity.id
_entity.type
_entity.pdbx_description
1 polymer ?
#
loop_
_entity_poly.entity_id
_entity_poly.type
_entity_poly.pdbx_seq_one_letter_code
_entity_poly.pdbx_strand_id
1 'polypeptide(L)'
;MVQDALDRAKEGRTTIVIAHRLSTIRNVDTIIVIDKGEVIECGTHNELMKKNGQYNEFVTAQQQAETNDEKDESDDEEHLTSNNKSFAKSGEALTMRMRMMSFGSMLRQEMSWFDCEENSVGALVTQLSSDTSNFKGLFGLRIGVIFNALGAIICTLTIVFISGWKLSLVLLLFTPLIVFSGIVQGQRLSNTKRNSTGSTKETSWIEKGGM
;
A
#
# COMPACT_ATOMS: atom_id res chain seq x y z
N MET A 1 22.63 15.66 18.60
CA MET A 1 22.76 17.11 18.30
C MET A 1 21.62 17.96 18.87
N VAL A 2 20.33 17.70 18.60
CA VAL A 2 19.23 18.49 19.22
C VAL A 2 18.85 18.00 20.63
N GLN A 3 18.85 16.68 20.87
CA GLN A 3 18.55 16.13 22.20
C GLN A 3 19.62 16.50 23.26
N ASP A 4 20.91 16.42 22.91
CA ASP A 4 22.01 16.80 23.82
C ASP A 4 21.95 18.26 24.27
N ALA A 5 21.46 19.16 23.40
CA ALA A 5 21.29 20.56 23.72
C ALA A 5 20.09 20.79 24.66
N LEU A 6 18.99 20.03 24.46
CA LEU A 6 17.85 20.05 25.37
C LEU A 6 18.20 19.48 26.74
N ASP A 7 18.99 18.40 26.78
CA ASP A 7 19.34 17.75 28.05
C ASP A 7 20.30 18.60 28.89
N ARG A 8 21.27 19.27 28.25
CA ARG A 8 22.07 20.32 28.92
C ARG A 8 21.24 21.52 29.39
N ALA A 9 20.15 21.83 28.69
CA ALA A 9 19.25 22.90 29.12
C ALA A 9 18.35 22.46 30.29
N LYS A 10 18.06 21.17 30.46
CA LYS A 10 17.23 20.66 31.57
C LYS A 10 18.00 20.56 32.89
N GLU A 11 19.32 20.46 32.86
CA GLU A 11 20.14 20.38 34.08
C GLU A 11 19.88 21.57 35.01
N GLY A 12 19.45 21.25 36.25
CA GLY A 12 19.19 22.23 37.31
C GLY A 12 17.89 23.02 37.18
N ARG A 13 16.99 22.69 36.24
CA ARG A 13 15.70 23.39 36.04
C ARG A 13 14.52 22.43 36.06
N THR A 14 13.47 22.79 36.78
CA THR A 14 12.18 22.08 36.72
C THR A 14 11.59 22.24 35.33
N THR A 15 11.50 21.14 34.59
CA THR A 15 10.99 21.12 33.21
C THR A 15 9.67 20.37 33.17
N ILE A 16 8.59 21.05 32.78
CA ILE A 16 7.29 20.43 32.54
C ILE A 16 7.17 20.22 31.04
N VAL A 17 6.95 18.97 30.62
CA VAL A 17 6.83 18.60 29.20
C VAL A 17 5.43 18.05 28.95
N ILE A 18 4.68 18.73 28.08
CA ILE A 18 3.41 18.22 27.56
C ILE A 18 3.73 17.56 26.21
N ALA A 19 3.66 16.24 26.15
CA ALA A 19 4.01 15.49 24.95
C ALA A 19 2.88 14.55 24.54
N HIS A 20 2.68 14.45 23.23
CA HIS A 20 1.79 13.49 22.60
C HIS A 20 2.54 12.29 22.01
N ARG A 21 3.88 12.23 22.10
CA ARG A 21 4.71 11.17 21.50
C ARG A 21 5.44 10.38 22.57
N LEU A 22 5.37 9.06 22.49
CA LEU A 22 5.98 8.13 23.44
C LEU A 22 7.48 8.35 23.61
N SER A 23 8.18 8.68 22.52
CA SER A 23 9.62 8.97 22.52
C SER A 23 10.03 10.12 23.45
N THR A 24 9.12 11.06 23.70
CA THR A 24 9.38 12.20 24.59
C THR A 24 8.98 11.88 26.04
N ILE A 25 8.01 10.98 26.24
CA ILE A 25 7.45 10.61 27.55
C ILE A 25 8.29 9.52 28.23
N ARG A 26 9.01 8.67 27.48
CA ARG A 26 9.73 7.51 28.03
C ARG A 26 10.92 7.88 28.93
N ASN A 27 11.58 9.01 28.67
CA ASN A 27 12.83 9.40 29.33
C ASN A 27 12.63 10.55 30.35
N VAL A 28 11.47 10.59 31.03
CA VAL A 28 11.17 11.59 32.04
C VAL A 28 11.16 10.97 33.44
N ASP A 29 11.49 11.78 34.43
CA ASP A 29 11.59 11.33 35.82
C ASP A 29 10.23 10.96 36.42
N THR A 30 9.17 11.66 36.02
CA THR A 30 7.80 11.39 36.49
C THR A 30 6.80 11.71 35.40
N ILE A 31 5.88 10.78 35.17
CA ILE A 31 4.78 10.90 34.22
C ILE A 31 3.51 11.17 35.03
N ILE A 32 2.72 12.14 34.59
CA ILE A 32 1.41 12.47 35.15
C ILE A 32 0.41 12.35 34.01
N VAL A 33 -0.59 11.49 34.18
CA VAL A 33 -1.69 11.31 33.23
C VAL A 33 -2.90 12.05 33.75
N ILE A 34 -3.49 12.87 32.90
CA ILE A 34 -4.68 13.67 33.21
C ILE A 34 -5.81 13.20 32.31
N ASP A 35 -6.96 12.88 32.91
CA ASP A 35 -8.22 12.66 32.19
C ASP A 35 -9.31 13.54 32.78
N LYS A 36 -10.11 14.18 31.91
CA LYS A 36 -11.22 15.09 32.30
C LYS A 36 -10.86 16.18 33.33
N GLY A 37 -9.59 16.59 33.37
CA GLY A 37 -9.10 17.62 34.30
C GLY A 37 -8.68 17.10 35.68
N GLU A 38 -8.68 15.79 35.91
CA GLU A 38 -8.18 15.15 37.13
C GLU A 38 -6.92 14.33 36.86
N VAL A 39 -6.00 14.29 37.82
CA VAL A 39 -4.81 13.42 37.76
C VAL A 39 -5.23 12.01 38.11
N ILE A 40 -5.26 11.14 37.09
CA ILE A 40 -5.69 9.74 37.23
C ILE A 40 -4.54 8.82 37.60
N GLU A 41 -3.33 9.11 37.11
CA GLU A 41 -2.15 8.26 37.31
C GLU A 41 -0.88 9.10 37.40
N CYS A 42 0.01 8.71 38.31
CA CYS A 42 1.35 9.26 38.42
C CYS A 42 2.38 8.17 38.73
N GLY A 43 3.59 8.32 38.19
CA GLY A 43 4.70 7.41 38.44
C GLY A 43 5.73 7.40 37.32
N THR A 44 6.67 6.46 37.39
CA THR A 44 7.63 6.21 36.32
C THR A 44 7.01 5.36 35.21
N HIS A 45 7.61 5.37 34.02
CA HIS A 45 7.18 4.55 32.88
C HIS A 45 6.96 3.07 33.28
N ASN A 46 7.91 2.47 33.98
CA ASN A 46 7.84 1.06 34.37
C ASN A 46 6.71 0.76 35.38
N GLU A 47 6.40 1.69 36.27
CA GLU A 47 5.34 1.53 37.26
C GLU A 47 3.96 1.64 36.61
N LEU A 48 3.77 2.61 35.72
CA LEU A 48 2.52 2.83 35.00
C LEU A 48 2.24 1.68 34.02
N MET A 49 3.27 1.11 33.38
CA MET A 49 3.11 -0.07 32.53
C MET A 49 2.60 -1.30 33.30
N LYS A 50 3.05 -1.50 34.54
CA LYS A 50 2.58 -2.61 35.39
C LYS A 50 1.15 -2.44 35.89
N LYS A 51 0.69 -1.19 36.06
CA LYS A 51 -0.67 -0.90 36.53
C LYS A 51 -1.75 -1.17 35.48
N ASN A 52 -1.37 -1.40 34.22
CA ASN A 52 -2.28 -1.72 33.12
C ASN A 52 -3.44 -0.71 33.00
N GLY A 53 -3.16 0.56 33.30
CA GLY A 53 -4.13 1.64 33.31
C GLY A 53 -4.17 2.44 32.00
N GLN A 54 -4.66 3.67 32.06
CA GLN A 54 -4.90 4.52 30.88
C GLN A 54 -3.59 4.89 30.16
N TYR A 55 -2.47 4.96 30.89
CA TYR A 55 -1.14 5.11 30.28
C TYR A 55 -0.79 3.94 29.36
N ASN A 56 -1.05 2.70 29.78
CA ASN A 56 -0.67 1.50 29.03
C ASN A 56 -1.47 1.39 27.72
N GLU A 57 -2.76 1.70 27.78
CA GLU A 57 -3.62 1.75 26.58
C GLU A 57 -3.09 2.78 25.57
N PHE A 58 -2.71 3.98 26.03
CA PHE A 58 -2.10 5.01 25.17
C PHE A 58 -0.78 4.54 24.53
N VAL A 59 0.10 3.88 25.30
CA VAL A 59 1.37 3.34 24.79
C VAL A 59 1.13 2.27 23.74
N THR A 60 0.20 1.35 24.01
CA THR A 60 -0.15 0.26 23.09
C THR A 60 -0.74 0.78 21.80
N ALA A 61 -1.61 1.81 21.87
CA ALA A 61 -2.18 2.45 20.68
C ALA A 61 -1.10 3.16 19.84
N GLN A 62 -0.12 3.83 20.46
CA GLN A 62 1.00 4.43 19.72
C GLN A 62 1.96 3.39 19.14
N GLN A 63 2.26 2.31 19.86
CA GLN A 63 3.07 1.23 19.33
C GLN A 63 2.37 0.51 18.18
N GLN A 64 1.05 0.29 18.27
CA GLN A 64 0.28 -0.24 17.15
C GLN A 64 0.25 0.72 15.97
N ALA A 65 0.16 2.04 16.17
CA ALA A 65 0.26 3.00 15.06
C ALA A 65 1.65 2.97 14.40
N GLU A 66 2.73 2.97 15.19
CA GLU A 66 4.11 2.86 14.69
C GLU A 66 4.39 1.49 14.03
N THR A 67 3.73 0.43 14.50
CA THR A 67 3.87 -0.93 13.95
C THR A 67 2.94 -1.15 12.74
N ASN A 68 1.78 -0.49 12.66
CA ASN A 68 0.85 -0.59 11.53
C ASN A 68 1.40 0.09 10.27
N ASP A 69 2.21 1.15 10.43
CA ASP A 69 2.98 1.72 9.32
C ASP A 69 4.05 0.75 8.77
N GLU A 70 4.46 -0.26 9.55
CA GLU A 70 5.37 -1.35 9.13
C GLU A 70 4.64 -2.67 8.78
N LYS A 71 3.40 -2.88 9.25
CA LYS A 71 2.64 -4.15 9.12
C LYS A 71 1.67 -4.22 7.95
N ASP A 72 1.40 -3.12 7.25
CA ASP A 72 0.55 -3.14 6.05
C ASP A 72 1.16 -3.92 4.86
N GLU A 73 2.37 -4.48 4.97
CA GLU A 73 2.99 -5.34 3.94
C GLU A 73 3.36 -6.76 4.42
N SER A 74 3.10 -7.18 5.68
CA SER A 74 3.66 -8.45 6.20
C SER A 74 2.72 -9.64 6.39
N ASP A 75 1.40 -9.45 6.52
CA ASP A 75 0.58 -10.50 7.16
C ASP A 75 -0.36 -11.29 6.22
N ASP A 76 -0.40 -10.98 4.93
CA ASP A 76 -1.13 -11.80 3.94
C ASP A 76 -0.16 -12.43 2.93
N GLU A 77 0.32 -13.66 3.19
CA GLU A 77 0.58 -14.71 2.19
C GLU A 77 1.43 -15.85 2.79
N GLU A 78 0.82 -16.58 3.73
CA GLU A 78 1.35 -17.85 4.22
C GLU A 78 0.60 -19.02 3.57
N HIS A 79 0.83 -19.25 2.26
CA HIS A 79 1.03 -20.58 1.69
C HIS A 79 1.31 -20.48 0.18
N LEU A 80 2.47 -21.01 -0.25
CA LEU A 80 2.92 -21.19 -1.63
C LEU A 80 3.37 -19.92 -2.39
N THR A 81 4.61 -19.44 -2.19
CA THR A 81 5.53 -18.92 -3.25
C THR A 81 6.79 -18.27 -2.65
N SER A 82 7.79 -19.07 -2.27
CA SER A 82 9.13 -18.56 -1.91
C SER A 82 9.77 -17.71 -3.02
N ASN A 83 9.44 -17.99 -4.29
CA ASN A 83 9.96 -17.24 -5.44
C ASN A 83 9.42 -15.80 -5.54
N ASN A 84 8.20 -15.52 -5.06
CA ASN A 84 7.55 -14.23 -5.28
C ASN A 84 8.07 -13.13 -4.33
N LYS A 85 8.54 -13.50 -3.13
CA LYS A 85 9.12 -12.56 -2.16
C LYS A 85 10.33 -11.80 -2.72
N SER A 86 11.16 -12.47 -3.51
CA SER A 86 12.32 -11.87 -4.17
C SER A 86 11.91 -10.83 -5.22
N PHE A 87 10.83 -11.08 -5.96
CA PHE A 87 10.28 -10.15 -6.95
C PHE A 87 9.58 -8.96 -6.30
N ALA A 88 8.83 -9.17 -5.21
CA ALA A 88 8.24 -8.10 -4.41
C ALA A 88 9.32 -7.15 -3.86
N LYS A 89 10.34 -7.69 -3.20
CA LYS A 89 11.48 -6.92 -2.67
C LYS A 89 12.25 -6.18 -3.75
N SER A 90 12.42 -6.80 -4.92
CA SER A 90 13.07 -6.15 -6.07
C SER A 90 12.21 -5.04 -6.68
N GLY A 91 10.87 -5.19 -6.67
CA GLY A 91 9.92 -4.17 -7.08
C GLY A 91 9.93 -2.94 -6.17
N GLU A 92 10.04 -3.14 -4.85
CA GLU A 92 10.24 -2.07 -3.88
C GLU A 92 11.54 -1.31 -4.09
N ALA A 93 12.65 -2.05 -4.25
CA ALA A 93 13.95 -1.45 -4.50
C ALA A 93 13.98 -0.64 -5.80
N LEU A 94 13.33 -1.12 -6.86
CA LEU A 94 13.21 -0.41 -8.13
C LEU A 94 12.35 0.85 -8.00
N THR A 95 11.22 0.76 -7.31
CA THR A 95 10.32 1.91 -7.02
C THR A 95 11.06 2.99 -6.26
N MET A 96 11.83 2.61 -5.24
CA MET A 96 12.62 3.55 -4.45
C MET A 96 13.68 4.25 -5.29
N ARG A 97 14.35 3.51 -6.19
CA ARG A 97 15.32 4.10 -7.14
C ARG A 97 14.66 5.05 -8.13
N MET A 98 13.50 4.70 -8.69
CA MET A 98 12.78 5.58 -9.62
C MET A 98 12.32 6.87 -8.95
N ARG A 99 11.79 6.80 -7.71
CA ARG A 99 11.44 8.00 -6.93
C ARG A 99 12.67 8.86 -6.65
N MET A 100 13.78 8.26 -6.25
CA MET A 100 15.00 9.00 -5.92
C MET A 100 15.62 9.68 -7.16
N MET A 101 15.62 9.02 -8.32
CA MET A 101 16.09 9.63 -9.58
C MET A 101 15.15 10.73 -10.09
N SER A 102 13.84 10.55 -9.99
CA SER A 102 12.85 11.55 -10.41
C SER A 102 12.91 12.78 -9.52
N PHE A 103 12.96 12.58 -8.20
CA PHE A 103 13.12 13.65 -7.22
C PHE A 103 14.45 14.41 -7.41
N GLY A 104 15.55 13.68 -7.60
CA GLY A 104 16.85 14.31 -7.87
C GLY A 104 16.88 15.12 -9.17
N SER A 105 16.13 14.71 -10.19
CA SER A 105 16.00 15.44 -11.45
C SER A 105 15.10 16.66 -11.32
N MET A 106 14.01 16.56 -10.54
CA MET A 106 13.15 17.70 -10.21
C MET A 106 13.90 18.77 -9.42
N LEU A 107 14.74 18.40 -8.45
CA LEU A 107 15.54 19.37 -7.69
C LEU A 107 16.60 20.12 -8.51
N ARG A 108 16.91 19.66 -9.73
CA ARG A 108 17.81 20.32 -10.66
C ARG A 108 17.11 21.27 -11.64
N GLN A 109 15.77 21.32 -11.62
CA GLN A 109 15.00 22.21 -12.50
C GLN A 109 15.12 23.67 -12.07
N GLU A 110 14.96 24.56 -13.05
CA GLU A 110 14.99 26.01 -12.85
C GLU A 110 13.64 26.53 -12.29
N MET A 111 13.66 27.68 -11.61
CA MET A 111 12.47 28.25 -10.95
C MET A 111 11.28 28.42 -11.92
N SER A 112 11.55 28.83 -13.17
CA SER A 112 10.54 29.00 -14.20
C SER A 112 9.77 27.72 -14.55
N TRP A 113 10.35 26.54 -14.30
CA TRP A 113 9.68 25.26 -14.53
C TRP A 113 8.59 24.98 -13.47
N PHE A 114 8.82 25.45 -12.24
CA PHE A 114 7.88 25.34 -11.12
C PHE A 114 6.77 26.41 -11.16
N ASP A 115 6.96 27.48 -11.93
CA ASP A 115 5.97 28.55 -12.10
C ASP A 115 4.82 28.17 -13.05
N CYS A 116 4.95 27.06 -13.80
CA CYS A 116 3.86 26.50 -14.60
C CYS A 116 2.84 25.79 -13.72
N GLU A 117 1.54 26.06 -13.92
CA GLU A 117 0.43 25.48 -13.14
C GLU A 117 0.39 23.93 -13.20
N GLU A 118 0.86 23.34 -14.31
CA GLU A 118 1.01 21.89 -14.50
C GLU A 118 2.07 21.27 -13.57
N ASN A 119 3.13 22.00 -13.23
CA ASN A 119 4.23 21.55 -12.36
C ASN A 119 4.10 22.10 -10.94
N SER A 120 2.87 22.41 -10.51
CA SER A 120 2.63 22.82 -9.13
C SER A 120 3.14 21.77 -8.15
N VAL A 121 3.65 22.22 -7.00
CA VAL A 121 4.23 21.33 -5.98
C VAL A 121 3.28 20.21 -5.57
N GLY A 122 1.96 20.49 -5.53
CA GLY A 122 0.94 19.47 -5.27
C GLY A 122 0.84 18.42 -6.37
N ALA A 123 0.82 18.82 -7.65
CA ALA A 123 0.77 17.91 -8.78
C ALA A 123 2.00 17.00 -8.84
N LEU A 124 3.20 17.54 -8.60
CA LEU A 124 4.45 16.79 -8.62
C LEU A 124 4.56 15.77 -7.48
N VAL A 125 4.08 16.11 -6.27
CA VAL A 125 4.03 15.16 -5.13
C VAL A 125 3.05 14.03 -5.43
N THR A 126 1.88 14.35 -5.99
CA THR A 126 0.93 13.33 -6.43
C THR A 126 1.54 12.45 -7.51
N GLN A 127 2.22 13.03 -8.50
CA GLN A 127 2.85 12.30 -9.59
C GLN A 127 3.95 11.36 -9.09
N LEU A 128 4.82 11.82 -8.18
CA LEU A 128 5.90 11.03 -7.61
C LEU A 128 5.37 9.85 -6.76
N SER A 129 4.21 10.02 -6.13
CA SER A 129 3.56 8.97 -5.34
C SER A 129 2.77 7.97 -6.21
N SER A 130 1.96 8.48 -7.14
CA SER A 130 1.02 7.76 -8.01
C SER A 130 1.73 7.05 -9.18
N ASP A 131 2.53 7.76 -9.96
CA ASP A 131 3.05 7.23 -11.21
C ASP A 131 4.06 6.11 -10.93
N THR A 132 4.88 6.25 -9.87
CA THR A 132 5.82 5.19 -9.53
C THR A 132 5.15 3.96 -8.89
N SER A 133 4.04 4.13 -8.16
CA SER A 133 3.32 3.02 -7.53
C SER A 133 2.48 2.20 -8.51
N ASN A 134 1.87 2.85 -9.51
CA ASN A 134 1.23 2.15 -10.63
C ASN A 134 2.24 1.29 -11.42
N PHE A 135 3.48 1.76 -11.56
CA PHE A 135 4.57 0.95 -12.11
C PHE A 135 5.02 -0.20 -11.17
N LYS A 136 5.05 -0.01 -9.84
CA LYS A 136 5.33 -1.09 -8.84
C LYS A 136 4.41 -2.30 -9.05
N GLY A 137 3.11 -2.07 -9.23
CA GLY A 137 2.11 -3.12 -9.45
C GLY A 137 2.20 -3.82 -10.81
N LEU A 138 2.74 -3.14 -11.83
CA LEU A 138 2.88 -3.69 -13.19
C LEU A 138 4.16 -4.52 -13.37
N PHE A 139 5.27 -4.13 -12.74
CA PHE A 139 6.59 -4.74 -13.00
C PHE A 139 7.08 -5.71 -11.93
N GLY A 140 6.62 -5.60 -10.68
CA GLY A 140 7.09 -6.47 -9.59
C GLY A 140 6.53 -7.89 -9.67
N LEU A 141 5.24 -8.02 -9.37
CA LEU A 141 4.59 -9.33 -9.20
C LEU A 141 4.03 -9.90 -10.52
N ARG A 142 3.50 -9.03 -11.40
CA ARG A 142 2.90 -9.45 -12.68
C ARG A 142 3.91 -10.01 -13.67
N ILE A 143 5.15 -9.51 -13.68
CA ILE A 143 6.18 -10.01 -14.61
C ILE A 143 6.43 -11.50 -14.35
N GLY A 144 6.55 -11.91 -13.08
CA GLY A 144 6.79 -13.29 -12.70
C GLY A 144 5.65 -14.21 -13.11
N VAL A 145 4.41 -13.76 -12.92
CA VAL A 145 3.20 -14.49 -13.33
C VAL A 145 3.15 -14.65 -14.86
N ILE A 146 3.51 -13.61 -15.62
CA ILE A 146 3.57 -13.68 -17.10
C ILE A 146 4.63 -14.67 -17.56
N PHE A 147 5.84 -14.62 -16.99
CA PHE A 147 6.91 -15.57 -17.32
C PHE A 147 6.50 -17.02 -17.00
N ASN A 148 5.86 -17.24 -15.85
CA ASN A 148 5.34 -18.55 -15.48
C ASN A 148 4.25 -19.02 -16.45
N ALA A 149 3.33 -18.15 -16.85
CA ALA A 149 2.28 -18.46 -17.82
C ALA A 149 2.86 -18.81 -19.19
N LEU A 150 3.87 -18.07 -19.67
CA LEU A 150 4.56 -18.37 -20.93
C LEU A 150 5.29 -19.72 -20.86
N GLY A 151 6.02 -19.97 -19.77
CA GLY A 151 6.70 -21.26 -19.55
C GLY A 151 5.71 -22.42 -19.55
N ALA A 152 4.57 -22.28 -18.89
CA ALA A 152 3.50 -23.27 -18.89
C ALA A 152 2.95 -23.53 -20.30
N ILE A 153 2.71 -22.48 -21.09
CA ILE A 153 2.26 -22.61 -22.48
C ILE A 153 3.31 -23.35 -23.33
N ILE A 154 4.60 -23.04 -23.17
CA ILE A 154 5.68 -23.69 -23.92
C ILE A 154 5.77 -25.18 -23.55
N CYS A 155 5.74 -25.51 -22.26
CA CYS A 155 5.76 -26.89 -21.78
C CYS A 155 4.56 -27.69 -22.29
N THR A 156 3.35 -27.12 -22.22
CA THR A 156 2.15 -27.80 -22.71
C THR A 156 2.18 -28.04 -24.21
N LEU A 157 2.64 -27.07 -24.99
CA LEU A 157 2.81 -27.20 -26.44
C LEU A 157 3.85 -28.27 -26.80
N THR A 158 4.96 -28.32 -26.05
CA THR A 158 6.03 -29.32 -26.24
C THR A 158 5.55 -30.74 -25.95
N ILE A 159 4.84 -30.94 -24.83
CA ILE A 159 4.28 -32.24 -24.45
C ILE A 159 3.26 -32.72 -25.50
N VAL A 160 2.38 -31.82 -25.92
CA VAL A 160 1.38 -32.07 -26.96
C VAL A 160 2.06 -32.57 -28.24
N PHE A 161 3.10 -31.87 -28.71
CA PHE A 161 3.81 -32.23 -29.95
C PHE A 161 4.44 -33.63 -29.91
N ILE A 162 4.94 -34.07 -28.75
CA ILE A 162 5.59 -35.38 -28.56
C ILE A 162 4.58 -36.54 -28.61
N SER A 163 3.40 -36.39 -27.99
CA SER A 163 2.39 -37.47 -27.94
C SER A 163 1.77 -37.80 -29.30
N GLY A 164 1.97 -36.94 -30.30
CA GLY A 164 1.57 -37.19 -31.67
C GLY A 164 1.21 -35.89 -32.38
N TRP A 165 2.00 -35.53 -33.37
CA TRP A 165 1.80 -34.35 -34.21
C TRP A 165 0.40 -34.25 -34.87
N LYS A 166 -0.26 -35.38 -35.17
CA LYS A 166 -1.60 -35.41 -35.78
C LYS A 166 -2.73 -35.02 -34.81
N LEU A 167 -2.71 -35.52 -33.57
CA LEU A 167 -3.75 -35.21 -32.56
C LEU A 167 -3.60 -33.78 -32.00
N SER A 168 -2.36 -33.32 -31.93
CA SER A 168 -1.98 -31.96 -31.50
C SER A 168 -2.57 -30.86 -32.38
N LEU A 169 -2.47 -31.04 -33.70
CA LEU A 169 -2.92 -30.05 -34.68
C LEU A 169 -4.44 -29.87 -34.64
N VAL A 170 -5.17 -30.95 -34.34
CA VAL A 170 -6.62 -30.91 -34.14
C VAL A 170 -6.96 -30.10 -32.88
N LEU A 171 -6.37 -30.43 -31.74
CA LEU A 171 -6.64 -29.70 -30.48
C LEU A 171 -6.28 -28.21 -30.58
N LEU A 172 -5.15 -27.89 -31.20
CA LEU A 172 -4.67 -26.52 -31.40
C LEU A 172 -5.59 -25.70 -32.33
N LEU A 173 -6.32 -26.33 -33.25
CA LEU A 173 -7.32 -25.65 -34.08
C LEU A 173 -8.58 -25.28 -33.27
N PHE A 174 -8.99 -26.14 -32.34
CA PHE A 174 -10.20 -25.93 -31.53
C PHE A 174 -9.99 -24.95 -30.37
N THR A 175 -8.78 -24.87 -29.78
CA THR A 175 -8.47 -23.94 -28.68
C THR A 175 -8.76 -22.46 -29.00
N PRO A 176 -8.29 -21.86 -30.11
CA PRO A 176 -8.57 -20.47 -30.43
C PRO A 176 -10.06 -20.22 -30.71
N LEU A 177 -10.79 -21.23 -31.21
CA LEU A 177 -12.23 -21.13 -31.46
C LEU A 177 -13.02 -21.08 -30.14
N ILE A 178 -12.62 -21.87 -29.14
CA ILE A 178 -13.20 -21.84 -27.79
C ILE A 178 -12.92 -20.48 -27.11
N VAL A 179 -11.67 -20.00 -27.19
CA VAL A 179 -11.30 -18.69 -26.62
C VAL A 179 -12.09 -17.56 -27.30
N PHE A 180 -12.18 -17.58 -28.63
CA PHE A 180 -12.95 -16.60 -29.39
C PHE A 180 -14.43 -16.61 -29.01
N SER A 181 -15.04 -17.80 -28.90
CA SER A 181 -16.41 -17.96 -28.42
C SER A 181 -16.60 -17.40 -27.00
N GLY A 182 -15.63 -17.64 -26.11
CA GLY A 182 -15.63 -17.12 -24.74
C GLY A 182 -15.59 -15.59 -24.68
N ILE A 183 -14.73 -14.95 -25.47
CA ILE A 183 -14.63 -13.48 -25.54
C ILE A 183 -15.95 -12.87 -26.00
N VAL A 184 -16.56 -13.44 -27.05
CA VAL A 184 -17.84 -12.95 -27.59
C VAL A 184 -18.98 -13.10 -26.58
N GLN A 185 -19.03 -14.21 -25.85
CA GLN A 185 -20.02 -14.40 -24.77
C GLN A 185 -19.77 -13.42 -23.60
N GLY A 186 -18.51 -13.21 -23.22
CA GLY A 186 -18.13 -12.29 -22.15
C GLY A 186 -18.47 -10.83 -22.48
N GLN A 187 -18.21 -10.40 -23.71
CA GLN A 187 -18.59 -9.07 -24.19
C GLN A 187 -20.11 -8.87 -24.21
N ARG A 188 -20.87 -9.90 -24.60
CA ARG A 188 -22.34 -9.84 -24.56
C ARG A 188 -22.87 -9.74 -23.12
N LEU A 189 -22.31 -10.48 -22.18
CA LEU A 189 -22.72 -10.41 -20.77
C LEU A 189 -22.39 -9.03 -20.15
N SER A 190 -21.22 -8.48 -20.45
CA SER A 190 -20.84 -7.13 -20.02
C SER A 190 -21.79 -6.06 -20.59
N ASN A 191 -22.14 -6.16 -21.86
CA ASN A 191 -23.05 -5.21 -22.50
C ASN A 191 -24.48 -5.33 -21.94
N THR A 192 -24.94 -6.54 -21.56
CA THR A 192 -26.22 -6.75 -20.88
C THR A 192 -26.24 -6.15 -19.47
N LYS A 193 -25.16 -6.28 -18.68
CA LYS A 193 -25.05 -5.65 -17.34
C LYS A 193 -25.07 -4.11 -17.39
N ARG A 194 -24.53 -3.52 -18.46
CA ARG A 194 -24.61 -2.07 -18.69
C ARG A 194 -26.04 -1.60 -18.93
N ASN A 195 -26.84 -2.40 -19.64
CA ASN A 195 -28.23 -2.05 -19.97
C ASN A 195 -29.21 -2.26 -18.79
N SER A 196 -28.99 -3.27 -17.94
CA SER A 196 -29.83 -3.47 -16.74
C SER A 196 -29.62 -2.38 -15.69
N THR A 197 -28.37 -1.95 -15.48
CA THR A 197 -28.03 -0.88 -14.53
C THR A 197 -28.61 0.48 -14.93
N GLY A 198 -28.78 0.73 -16.24
CA GLY A 198 -29.49 1.92 -16.74
C GLY A 198 -30.98 1.90 -16.40
N SER A 199 -31.63 0.75 -16.59
CA SER A 199 -33.08 0.60 -16.37
C SER A 199 -33.46 0.70 -14.88
N THR A 200 -32.62 0.23 -13.95
CA THR A 200 -32.86 0.38 -12.50
C THR A 200 -32.73 1.83 -12.01
N LYS A 201 -31.90 2.65 -12.68
CA LYS A 201 -31.78 4.07 -12.35
C LYS A 201 -33.05 4.83 -12.76
N GLU A 202 -33.60 4.54 -13.93
CA GLU A 202 -34.84 5.17 -14.42
C GLU A 202 -36.06 4.86 -13.54
N THR A 203 -36.20 3.62 -13.07
CA THR A 203 -37.31 3.28 -12.15
C THR A 203 -37.17 3.95 -10.77
N SER A 204 -35.93 4.19 -10.31
CA SER A 204 -35.68 4.85 -9.01
C SER A 204 -36.02 6.35 -9.00
N TRP A 205 -35.97 7.04 -10.15
CA TRP A 205 -36.36 8.45 -10.27
C TRP A 205 -37.88 8.63 -10.29
N ILE A 206 -38.62 7.69 -10.89
CA ILE A 206 -40.09 7.70 -10.95
C ILE A 206 -40.69 7.44 -9.56
N GLU A 207 -40.07 6.57 -8.75
CA GLU A 207 -40.52 6.28 -7.39
C GLU A 207 -40.25 7.43 -6.40
N LYS A 208 -39.17 8.22 -6.62
CA LYS A 208 -38.83 9.37 -5.76
C LYS A 208 -39.46 10.71 -6.17
N GLY A 209 -40.00 10.83 -7.39
CA GLY A 209 -40.65 12.04 -7.89
C GLY A 209 -42.17 12.09 -7.72
N GLY A 210 -42.76 11.07 -7.08
CA GLY A 210 -44.21 10.88 -6.94
C GLY A 210 -44.78 11.01 -5.52
N MET A 211 -44.05 11.60 -4.57
CA MET A 211 -44.56 11.94 -3.22
C MET A 211 -44.40 13.41 -2.91
#